data_AF-A0A3D4QW40-F1
#
_entry.id   AF-A0A3D4QW40-F1
#
_cell.length_a   1.000
_cell.length_b   1.000
_cell.length_c   1.000
_cell.angle_alpha   90.00
_cell.angle_beta   90.00
_cell.angle_gamma   90.00
#
_symmetry.space_group_name_H-M   'P 1'
#
loop_
_entity.id
_entity.type
_entity.pdbx_description
1 polymer ?
#
loop_
_entity_poly.entity_id
_entity_poly.type
_entity_poly.pdbx_seq_one_letter_code
_entity_poly.pdbx_strand_id
1 'polypeptide(L)'
;KPGGRISISDVVATAKIPESVKNDLNSLTGCIAGAEHVEVIEDMLKKSGFINIRMVPKDNSKDIIKSWVPGKNAEEFVASYIIEAQKSESK
;
A
#
# COMPACT_ATOMS: atom_id res chain seq x y z
N LYS A 1 5.66 20.82 4.61
CA LYS A 1 5.78 21.84 5.67
C LYS A 1 6.29 21.16 6.93
N PRO A 2 7.04 21.87 7.80
CA PRO A 2 7.37 21.38 9.14
C PRO A 2 6.12 20.90 9.87
N GLY A 3 6.22 19.79 10.60
CA GLY A 3 5.07 19.18 11.29
C GLY A 3 3.96 18.62 10.38
N GLY A 4 4.15 18.61 9.05
CA GLY A 4 3.16 18.10 8.10
C GLY A 4 2.93 16.59 8.26
N ARG A 5 1.68 16.14 8.05
CA ARG A 5 1.28 14.75 8.21
C ARG A 5 0.75 14.16 6.90
N ILE A 6 0.93 12.85 6.74
CA ILE A 6 0.22 12.02 5.77
C ILE A 6 -0.63 11.00 6.52
N SER A 7 -1.86 10.81 6.06
CA SER A 7 -2.77 9.74 6.49
C SER A 7 -3.58 9.37 5.26
N ILE A 8 -3.22 8.25 4.63
CA ILE A 8 -3.82 7.79 3.37
C ILE A 8 -4.23 6.33 3.48
N SER A 9 -5.15 5.94 2.61
CA SER A 9 -5.49 4.55 2.36
C SER A 9 -4.99 4.15 0.98
N ASP A 10 -4.25 3.05 0.87
CA ASP A 10 -3.75 2.57 -0.43
C ASP A 10 -3.68 1.04 -0.50
N VAL A 11 -3.54 0.48 -1.70
CA VAL A 11 -3.23 -0.94 -1.91
C VAL A 11 -1.72 -1.11 -1.87
N VAL A 12 -1.25 -2.01 -1.01
CA VAL A 12 0.17 -2.26 -0.78
C VAL A 12 0.46 -3.74 -0.98
N ALA A 13 1.56 -4.05 -1.65
CA ALA A 13 2.02 -5.42 -1.79
C ALA A 13 2.65 -5.91 -0.49
N THR A 14 2.18 -7.06 -0.02
CA THR A 14 2.69 -7.78 1.16
C THR A 14 3.55 -8.98 0.77
N ALA A 15 3.51 -9.35 -0.51
CA ALA A 15 4.33 -10.39 -1.10
C ALA A 15 4.62 -10.05 -2.58
N LYS A 16 5.47 -10.86 -3.22
CA LYS A 16 5.74 -10.71 -4.66
C LYS A 16 4.48 -11.01 -5.46
N ILE A 17 3.97 -9.99 -6.16
CA ILE A 17 2.83 -10.14 -7.06
C ILE A 17 3.24 -10.99 -8.28
N PRO A 18 2.52 -12.09 -8.57
CA PRO A 18 2.80 -12.94 -9.73
C PRO A 18 2.67 -12.18 -11.06
N GLU A 19 3.46 -12.58 -12.06
CA GLU A 19 3.45 -11.95 -13.38
C GLU A 19 2.09 -12.07 -14.09
N SER A 20 1.35 -13.15 -13.84
CA SER A 20 -0.02 -13.32 -14.33
C SER A 20 -1.01 -12.28 -13.79
N VAL A 21 -0.78 -11.75 -12.58
CA VAL A 21 -1.57 -10.66 -12.00
C VAL A 21 -1.05 -9.31 -12.49
N LYS A 22 0.27 -9.15 -12.66
CA LYS A 22 0.85 -7.90 -13.17
C LYS A 22 0.43 -7.57 -14.60
N ASN A 23 0.32 -8.59 -15.44
CA ASN A 23 -0.02 -8.45 -16.86
C ASN A 23 -1.54 -8.44 -17.12
N ASP A 24 -2.37 -8.51 -16.08
CA ASP A 24 -3.83 -8.51 -16.19
C ASP A 24 -4.38 -7.07 -16.13
N LEU A 25 -5.12 -6.66 -17.16
CA LEU A 25 -5.62 -5.29 -17.28
C LEU A 25 -6.60 -4.91 -16.16
N ASN A 26 -7.40 -5.85 -15.65
CA ASN A 26 -8.32 -5.57 -14.54
C ASN A 26 -7.54 -5.34 -13.23
N SER A 27 -6.49 -6.10 -13.02
CA SER A 27 -5.58 -5.94 -11.88
C SER A 27 -4.79 -4.62 -11.98
N LEU A 28 -4.45 -4.19 -13.19
CA LEU A 28 -3.81 -2.90 -13.43
C LEU A 28 -4.74 -1.72 -13.14
N THR A 29 -5.96 -1.73 -13.70
CA THR A 29 -6.94 -0.65 -13.47
C THR A 29 -7.49 -0.64 -12.04
N GLY A 30 -7.43 -1.79 -11.34
CA GLY A 30 -7.79 -1.93 -9.93
C GLY A 30 -6.67 -1.58 -8.93
N CYS A 31 -5.57 -0.97 -9.37
CA CYS A 31 -4.40 -0.61 -8.55
C CYS A 31 -3.68 -1.80 -7.86
N ILE A 32 -3.96 -3.04 -8.28
CA ILE A 32 -3.35 -4.26 -7.72
C ILE A 32 -1.99 -4.51 -8.34
N ALA A 33 -1.91 -4.53 -9.67
CA ALA A 33 -0.71 -4.93 -10.41
C ALA A 33 0.50 -4.02 -10.12
N GLY A 34 0.23 -2.73 -9.87
CA GLY A 34 1.22 -1.70 -9.60
C GLY A 34 1.49 -1.45 -8.11
N ALA A 35 0.89 -2.24 -7.21
CA ALA A 35 1.09 -2.04 -5.77
C ALA A 35 2.56 -2.28 -5.41
N GLU A 36 3.15 -1.30 -4.72
CA GLU A 36 4.54 -1.35 -4.27
C GLU A 36 4.64 -2.11 -2.93
N HIS A 37 5.79 -2.73 -2.67
CA HIS A 37 6.01 -3.51 -1.47
C HIS A 37 6.03 -2.63 -0.20
N VAL A 38 5.43 -3.14 0.89
CA VAL A 38 5.30 -2.42 2.17
C VAL A 38 6.62 -1.84 2.66
N GLU A 39 7.71 -2.61 2.57
CA GLU A 39 9.04 -2.19 3.01
C GLU A 39 9.62 -1.06 2.14
N VAL A 40 9.32 -1.07 0.84
CA VAL A 40 9.78 -0.02 -0.09
C VAL A 40 9.06 1.29 0.18
N ILE A 41 7.74 1.25 0.42
CA ILE A 41 6.96 2.43 0.80
C ILE A 41 7.47 3.01 2.12
N GLU A 42 7.72 2.16 3.13
CA GLU A 42 8.25 2.60 4.40
C GLU A 42 9.63 3.28 4.24
N ASP A 43 10.51 2.72 3.41
CA ASP A 43 11.81 3.30 3.10
C ASP A 43 11.70 4.63 2.31
N MET A 44 10.78 4.72 1.34
CA MET A 44 10.50 5.97 0.61
C MET A 44 10.04 7.08 1.56
N LEU A 45 9.17 6.76 2.53
CA LEU A 45 8.72 7.71 3.56
C LEU A 45 9.89 8.15 4.44
N LYS A 46 10.73 7.21 4.91
CA LYS A 46 11.94 7.53 5.69
C LYS A 46 12.88 8.46 4.93
N LYS A 47 13.23 8.10 3.68
CA LYS A 47 14.09 8.91 2.80
C LYS A 47 13.52 10.30 2.52
N SER A 48 12.20 10.43 2.52
CA SER A 48 11.50 11.71 2.35
C SER A 48 11.45 12.58 3.62
N GLY A 49 12.07 12.12 4.71
CA GLY A 49 12.15 12.82 5.99
C GLY A 49 10.90 12.66 6.87
N PHE A 50 10.07 11.65 6.61
CA PHE A 50 8.98 11.30 7.52
C PHE A 50 9.49 10.45 8.68
N ILE A 51 8.89 10.66 9.84
CA ILE A 51 9.09 9.97 11.10
C ILE A 51 7.76 9.43 11.61
N ASN A 52 7.80 8.58 12.64
CA ASN A 52 6.62 7.95 13.24
C ASN A 52 5.73 7.24 12.20
N ILE A 53 6.37 6.52 11.27
CA ILE A 53 5.69 5.83 10.18
C ILE A 53 4.90 4.63 10.75
N ARG A 54 3.63 4.54 10.37
CA ARG A 54 2.74 3.44 10.70
C ARG A 54 2.12 2.89 9.42
N MET A 55 2.34 1.61 9.18
CA MET A 55 1.79 0.84 8.07
C MET A 55 0.84 -0.21 8.66
N VAL A 56 -0.47 0.04 8.61
CA VAL A 56 -1.47 -0.85 9.24
C VAL A 56 -2.40 -1.43 8.18
N PRO A 57 -2.42 -2.75 7.96
CA PRO A 57 -3.42 -3.35 7.08
C PRO A 57 -4.82 -3.21 7.68
N LYS A 58 -5.83 -2.96 6.84
CA LYS A 58 -7.24 -2.94 7.27
C LYS A 58 -7.73 -4.36 7.54
N ASP A 59 -8.51 -4.53 8.60
CA ASP A 59 -9.07 -5.85 8.98
C ASP A 59 -9.92 -6.46 7.86
N ASN A 60 -10.72 -5.65 7.16
CA ASN A 60 -11.56 -6.08 6.05
C ASN A 60 -10.86 -6.02 4.69
N SER A 61 -9.52 -5.94 4.65
CA SER A 61 -8.75 -5.80 3.42
C SER A 61 -9.05 -6.93 2.43
N LYS A 62 -9.10 -8.18 2.88
CA LYS A 62 -9.33 -9.33 1.99
C LYS A 62 -10.66 -9.22 1.23
N ASP A 63 -11.72 -8.79 1.90
CA ASP A 63 -13.05 -8.63 1.30
C ASP A 63 -13.07 -7.49 0.27
N ILE A 64 -12.39 -6.37 0.60
CA ILE A 64 -12.23 -5.24 -0.33
C ILE A 64 -11.53 -5.71 -1.62
N ILE A 65 -10.37 -6.36 -1.50
CA ILE A 65 -9.58 -6.78 -2.67
C ILE A 65 -10.33 -7.82 -3.52
N LYS A 66 -10.99 -8.81 -2.88
CA LYS A 66 -11.82 -9.80 -3.57
C LYS A 66 -12.95 -9.16 -4.37
N SER A 67 -13.54 -8.07 -3.86
CA SER A 67 -14.64 -7.37 -4.54
C SER A 67 -14.18 -6.65 -5.82
N TRP A 68 -12.89 -6.28 -5.91
CA TRP A 68 -12.34 -5.55 -7.05
C TRP A 68 -11.83 -6.48 -8.14
N VAL A 69 -11.15 -7.56 -7.76
CA VAL A 69 -10.54 -8.52 -8.70
C VAL A 69 -10.90 -9.96 -8.32
N PRO A 70 -12.14 -10.40 -8.59
CA PRO A 70 -12.60 -11.73 -8.21
C PRO A 70 -11.85 -12.83 -8.98
N GLY A 71 -11.57 -13.95 -8.30
CA GLY A 71 -11.02 -15.17 -8.91
C GLY A 71 -9.51 -15.15 -9.21
N LYS A 72 -8.79 -14.07 -8.85
CA LYS A 72 -7.33 -13.95 -9.04
C LYS A 72 -6.52 -14.23 -7.77
N ASN A 73 -7.17 -14.38 -6.63
CA ASN A 73 -6.55 -14.52 -5.30
C ASN A 73 -5.54 -13.38 -5.02
N ALA A 74 -5.86 -12.16 -5.49
CA ALA A 74 -4.99 -10.99 -5.34
C ALA A 74 -4.79 -10.62 -3.86
N GLU A 75 -5.77 -10.90 -3.02
CA GLU A 75 -5.77 -10.69 -1.57
C GLU A 75 -4.71 -11.49 -0.81
N GLU A 76 -4.04 -12.43 -1.47
CA GLU A 76 -2.91 -13.19 -0.91
C GLU A 76 -1.56 -12.48 -1.13
N PHE A 77 -1.51 -11.47 -2.01
CA PHE A 77 -0.29 -10.73 -2.35
C PHE A 77 -0.34 -9.24 -2.02
N VAL A 78 -1.55 -8.69 -1.89
CA VAL A 78 -1.76 -7.28 -1.56
C VAL A 78 -2.80 -7.13 -0.46
N ALA A 79 -2.74 -6.00 0.24
CA ALA A 79 -3.75 -5.59 1.19
C ALA A 79 -3.99 -4.08 1.14
N SER A 80 -5.18 -3.64 1.55
CA SER A 80 -5.48 -2.24 1.81
C SER A 80 -4.85 -1.83 3.13
N TYR A 81 -4.01 -0.79 3.09
CA TYR A 81 -3.34 -0.24 4.26
C TYR A 81 -3.87 1.14 4.61
N ILE A 82 -3.85 1.46 5.89
CA ILE A 82 -3.77 2.83 6.39
C ILE A 82 -2.29 3.14 6.61
N ILE A 83 -1.82 4.20 5.93
CA ILE A 83 -0.44 4.65 5.94
C ILE A 83 -0.39 6.03 6.57
N GLU A 84 0.30 6.13 7.70
CA GLU A 84 0.39 7.37 8.46
C GLU A 84 1.86 7.70 8.75
N ALA A 85 2.22 8.98 8.59
CA ALA A 85 3.53 9.47 9.00
C ALA A 85 3.51 10.98 9.19
N GLN A 86 4.53 11.53 9.84
CA GLN A 86 4.67 12.98 10.03
C GLN A 86 6.10 13.44 9.75
N LYS A 87 6.28 14.66 9.26
CA LYS A 87 7.61 15.28 9.21
C LYS A 87 8.00 15.78 10.60
N SER A 88 9.30 15.83 10.87
CA SER A 88 9.77 16.47 12.10
C SER A 88 9.32 17.94 12.14
N GLU A 89 9.14 18.45 13.34
CA GLU A 89 9.10 19.89 13.53
C GLU A 89 10.44 20.49 13.08
N SER A 90 10.40 21.71 12.53
CA SER A 90 11.60 22.51 12.40
C SER A 90 11.99 22.95 13.81
N LYS A 91 13.25 22.72 14.19
CA LYS A 91 13.82 23.41 15.34
C LYS A 91 13.98 24.90 15.04
#